data_AF-W4RPQ2-F1
#
_entry.id   AF-W4RPQ2-F1
#
_cell.length_a   1.000
_cell.length_b   1.000
_cell.length_c   1.000
_cell.angle_alpha   90.00
_cell.angle_beta   90.00
_cell.angle_gamma   90.00
#
_symmetry.space_group_name_H-M   'P 1'
#
loop_
_entity.id
_entity.type
_entity.pdbx_description
1 polymer ?
#
loop_
_entity_poly.entity_id
_entity_poly.type
_entity_poly.pdbx_seq_one_letter_code
_entity_poly.pdbx_strand_id
1 'polypeptide(L)'
;MWYAFITTAGSVLGALLGWYIGKKVGRPILRYFIKEEKIALVEGYFEKYGAMAILIAGFTPIPYKVFTIFSGISNVKIPTLIIWSIIGRGLRFFLEAAIIVALGDKAMPFIEENFAMLTIILGVVVIFGYLIYAYLKRSKKA
;
A
#
# COMPACT_ATOMS: atom_id res chain seq x y z
N MET A 1 2.90 12.89 17.19
CA MET A 1 3.88 11.90 16.68
C MET A 1 3.78 10.52 17.33
N TRP A 2 3.65 10.40 18.66
CA TRP A 2 3.49 9.11 19.34
C TRP A 2 2.37 8.22 18.77
N TYR A 3 1.18 8.79 18.54
CA TYR A 3 0.06 8.05 17.93
C TYR A 3 0.38 7.53 16.53
N ALA A 4 1.13 8.26 15.69
CA ALA A 4 1.53 7.77 14.37
C ALA A 4 2.41 6.52 14.46
N PHE A 5 3.31 6.47 15.45
CA PHE A 5 4.14 5.30 15.71
C PHE A 5 3.29 4.08 16.09
N ILE A 6 2.39 4.23 17.07
CA ILE A 6 1.49 3.15 17.49
C ILE A 6 0.63 2.66 16.32
N THR A 7 0.04 3.58 15.56
CA THR A 7 -0.80 3.26 14.39
C THR A 7 0.01 2.54 13.31
N THR A 8 1.27 2.95 13.08
CA THR A 8 2.17 2.26 12.15
C THR A 8 2.45 0.84 12.62
N ALA A 9 2.84 0.66 13.88
CA ALA A 9 3.12 -0.65 14.46
C ALA A 9 1.90 -1.57 14.41
N GLY A 10 0.73 -1.11 14.87
CA GLY A 10 -0.53 -1.85 14.81
C GLY A 10 -0.94 -2.18 13.38
N SER A 11 -0.73 -1.26 12.43
CA SER A 11 -1.00 -1.51 11.01
C SER A 11 -0.11 -2.59 10.42
N VAL A 12 1.19 -2.61 10.76
CA VAL A 12 2.15 -3.63 10.30
C VAL A 12 1.84 -4.99 10.94
N LEU A 13 1.49 -5.03 12.22
CA LEU A 13 1.03 -6.26 12.88
C LEU A 13 -0.24 -6.81 12.20
N GLY A 14 -1.21 -5.96 11.91
CA GLY A 14 -2.38 -6.36 11.14
C GLY A 14 -2.04 -6.79 9.70
N ALA A 15 -0.94 -6.31 9.11
CA ALA A 15 -0.47 -6.75 7.80
C ALA A 15 0.10 -8.17 7.86
N LEU A 16 0.85 -8.50 8.92
CA LEU A 16 1.33 -9.85 9.19
C LEU A 16 0.16 -10.82 9.40
N LEU A 17 -0.88 -10.40 10.13
CA LEU A 17 -2.10 -11.18 10.28
C LEU A 17 -2.78 -11.40 8.92
N GLY A 18 -2.95 -10.34 8.11
CA GLY A 18 -3.51 -10.44 6.77
C GLY A 18 -2.72 -11.39 5.87
N TRP A 19 -1.39 -11.31 5.89
CA TRP A 19 -0.51 -12.22 5.16
C TRP A 19 -0.69 -13.68 5.62
N TYR A 20 -0.78 -13.92 6.93
CA TYR A 20 -1.01 -15.26 7.47
C TYR A 20 -2.36 -15.83 7.03
N ILE A 21 -3.42 -15.03 7.09
CA ILE A 21 -4.76 -15.39 6.60
C ILE A 21 -4.69 -15.72 5.10
N GLY A 22 -4.10 -14.84 4.29
CA GLY A 22 -3.95 -15.04 2.86
C GLY A 22 -3.21 -16.34 2.51
N LYS A 23 -2.10 -16.60 3.20
CA LYS A 23 -1.31 -17.82 3.01
C LYS A 23 -2.09 -19.09 3.38
N LYS A 24 -2.88 -19.05 4.46
CA LYS A 24 -3.56 -20.24 4.99
C LYS A 24 -4.87 -20.54 4.28
N VAL A 25 -5.69 -19.52 4.04
CA VAL A 25 -7.08 -19.69 3.57
C VAL A 25 -7.41 -18.88 2.31
N GLY A 26 -6.52 -17.99 1.85
CA GLY A 26 -6.84 -17.10 0.74
C GLY A 26 -7.06 -17.82 -0.58
N ARG A 27 -6.20 -18.77 -0.95
CA ARG A 27 -6.33 -19.51 -2.22
C ARG A 27 -7.58 -20.40 -2.29
N PRO A 28 -7.92 -21.20 -1.24
CA PRO A 28 -9.20 -21.92 -1.20
C PRO A 28 -10.42 -21.01 -1.36
N ILE A 29 -10.45 -19.88 -0.67
CA ILE A 29 -11.58 -18.94 -0.74
C ILE A 29 -11.70 -18.31 -2.13
N LEU A 30 -10.59 -17.85 -2.72
CA LEU A 30 -10.61 -17.18 -4.01
C LEU A 30 -11.13 -18.07 -5.14
N ARG A 31 -10.85 -19.38 -5.11
CA ARG A 31 -11.32 -20.33 -6.13
C ARG A 31 -12.83 -20.46 -6.23
N TYR A 32 -13.59 -20.07 -5.19
CA TYR A 32 -15.05 -20.02 -5.24
C TYR A 32 -15.59 -18.83 -6.06
N PHE A 33 -14.81 -17.76 -6.18
CA PHE A 33 -15.26 -16.49 -6.77
C PHE A 33 -14.51 -16.10 -8.05
N ILE A 34 -13.28 -16.58 -8.21
CA ILE A 34 -12.35 -16.18 -9.27
C ILE A 34 -11.77 -17.42 -9.95
N LYS A 35 -11.69 -17.38 -11.28
CA LYS A 35 -11.04 -18.43 -12.09
C LYS A 35 -9.54 -18.52 -11.80
N GLU A 36 -8.99 -19.73 -11.80
CA GLU A 36 -7.59 -19.99 -11.47
C GLU A 36 -6.60 -19.20 -12.35
N GLU A 37 -6.92 -18.98 -13.64
CA GLU A 37 -6.02 -18.24 -14.54
C GLU A 37 -5.85 -16.79 -14.12
N LYS A 38 -6.92 -16.16 -13.59
CA LYS A 38 -6.85 -14.79 -13.06
C LYS A 38 -6.08 -14.73 -11.75
N ILE A 39 -6.23 -15.74 -10.89
CA ILE A 39 -5.47 -15.83 -9.64
C ILE A 39 -3.97 -15.95 -9.95
N ALA A 40 -3.60 -16.89 -10.82
CA ALA A 40 -2.22 -17.11 -11.25
C ALA A 40 -1.60 -15.87 -11.91
N LEU A 41 -2.39 -15.13 -12.71
CA LEU A 41 -1.93 -13.87 -13.31
C LEU A 41 -1.54 -12.84 -12.24
N VAL A 42 -2.39 -12.64 -11.23
CA VAL A 42 -2.11 -11.65 -10.16
C VAL A 42 -0.97 -12.15 -9.25
N GLU A 43 -0.88 -13.46 -8.99
CA GLU A 43 0.27 -14.06 -8.30
C GLU A 43 1.59 -13.74 -9.04
N GLY A 44 1.63 -13.87 -10.37
CA GLY A 44 2.80 -13.51 -11.18
C GLY A 44 3.14 -12.02 -11.12
N TYR A 45 2.14 -11.13 -11.07
CA TYR A 45 2.40 -9.71 -10.82
C TYR A 45 2.96 -9.45 -9.42
N PHE A 46 2.47 -10.14 -8.40
CA PHE A 46 2.98 -10.00 -7.04
C PHE A 46 4.38 -10.59 -6.85
N GLU A 47 4.73 -11.64 -7.58
CA GLU A 47 6.09 -12.18 -7.58
C GLU A 47 7.10 -11.12 -8.09
N LYS A 48 6.73 -10.40 -9.15
CA LYS A 48 7.60 -9.40 -9.77
C LYS A 48 7.56 -8.03 -9.07
N TYR A 49 6.39 -7.60 -8.60
CA TYR A 49 6.13 -6.23 -8.13
C TYR A 49 5.61 -6.15 -6.69
N GLY A 50 5.55 -7.26 -5.94
CA GLY A 50 4.88 -7.32 -4.63
C GLY A 50 5.41 -6.29 -3.62
N ALA A 51 6.72 -6.04 -3.60
CA ALA A 51 7.33 -4.96 -2.81
C ALA A 51 6.73 -3.58 -3.13
N MET A 52 6.68 -3.23 -4.41
CA MET A 52 6.15 -1.96 -4.89
C MET A 52 4.63 -1.88 -4.67
N ALA A 53 3.91 -2.99 -4.87
CA ALA A 53 2.47 -3.06 -4.63
C ALA A 53 2.14 -2.79 -3.15
N ILE A 54 2.89 -3.38 -2.22
CA ILE A 54 2.73 -3.17 -0.77
C ILE A 54 3.03 -1.71 -0.40
N LEU A 55 4.10 -1.12 -0.94
CA LEU A 55 4.46 0.28 -0.69
C LEU A 55 3.37 1.24 -1.17
N ILE A 56 2.99 1.13 -2.46
CA ILE A 56 2.01 2.00 -3.08
C ILE A 56 0.68 1.87 -2.35
N ALA A 57 0.20 0.64 -2.12
CA ALA A 57 -1.05 0.41 -1.39
C ALA A 57 -0.97 0.91 0.06
N GLY A 58 0.19 0.83 0.71
CA GLY A 58 0.39 1.30 2.08
C GLY A 58 0.31 2.82 2.22
N PHE A 59 0.81 3.55 1.24
CA PHE A 59 0.86 5.01 1.25
C PHE A 59 -0.42 5.67 0.70
N THR A 60 -0.96 5.11 -0.37
CA THR A 60 -2.16 5.63 -1.05
C THR A 60 -3.46 5.30 -0.27
N PRO A 61 -4.59 5.96 -0.59
CA PRO A 61 -5.90 5.66 0.01
C PRO A 61 -6.54 4.36 -0.53
N ILE A 62 -5.77 3.53 -1.24
CA ILE A 62 -6.23 2.23 -1.73
C ILE A 62 -6.38 1.25 -0.55
N PRO A 63 -7.26 0.23 -0.62
CA PRO A 63 -7.44 -0.76 0.44
C PRO A 63 -6.18 -1.60 0.72
N TYR A 64 -5.23 -1.06 1.49
CA TYR A 64 -3.95 -1.68 1.83
C TYR A 64 -4.08 -3.13 2.33
N LYS A 65 -5.10 -3.42 3.14
CA LYS A 65 -5.28 -4.76 3.72
C LYS A 65 -5.54 -5.84 2.68
N VAL A 66 -6.21 -5.51 1.57
CA VAL A 66 -6.41 -6.43 0.44
C VAL A 66 -5.06 -6.87 -0.13
N PHE A 67 -4.12 -5.92 -0.29
CA PHE A 67 -2.77 -6.21 -0.77
C PHE A 67 -1.96 -7.03 0.23
N THR A 68 -2.14 -6.82 1.54
CA THR A 68 -1.46 -7.64 2.56
C THR A 68 -1.97 -9.08 2.57
N ILE A 69 -3.28 -9.30 2.39
CA ILE A 69 -3.85 -10.65 2.26
C ILE A 69 -3.33 -11.30 0.98
N PHE A 70 -3.36 -10.58 -0.14
CA PHE A 70 -2.87 -11.12 -1.41
C PHE A 70 -1.37 -11.42 -1.37
N SER A 71 -0.58 -10.62 -0.65
CA SER A 71 0.84 -10.90 -0.44
C SER A 71 1.07 -12.23 0.32
N GLY A 72 0.11 -12.65 1.15
CA GLY A 72 0.08 -13.97 1.77
C GLY A 72 -0.25 -15.08 0.79
N ILE A 73 -1.28 -14.88 -0.05
CA ILE A 73 -1.67 -15.82 -1.12
C ILE A 73 -0.48 -16.11 -2.02
N SER A 74 0.23 -15.06 -2.45
CA SER A 74 1.41 -15.16 -3.32
C SER A 74 2.72 -15.48 -2.60
N ASN A 75 2.69 -15.86 -1.31
CA ASN A 75 3.88 -16.23 -0.53
C ASN A 75 5.02 -15.19 -0.55
N VAL A 76 4.70 -13.89 -0.52
CA VAL A 76 5.71 -12.83 -0.41
C VAL A 76 6.54 -13.03 0.86
N LYS A 77 7.86 -12.84 0.77
CA LYS A 77 8.77 -12.95 1.93
C LYS A 77 8.35 -11.98 3.04
N ILE A 78 8.24 -12.48 4.27
CA ILE A 78 7.83 -11.67 5.45
C ILE A 78 8.69 -10.41 5.63
N PRO A 79 10.04 -10.44 5.50
CA PRO A 79 10.85 -9.23 5.59
C PRO A 79 10.46 -8.16 4.56
N THR A 80 10.14 -8.57 3.33
CA THR A 80 9.64 -7.68 2.27
C THR A 80 8.33 -7.03 2.71
N LEU A 81 7.38 -7.82 3.20
CA LEU A 81 6.12 -7.28 3.72
C LEU A 81 6.36 -6.25 4.83
N ILE A 82 7.16 -6.59 5.85
CA ILE A 82 7.39 -5.71 7.00
C ILE A 82 8.05 -4.40 6.56
N ILE A 83 9.17 -4.46 5.83
CA ILE A 83 9.95 -3.28 5.45
C ILE A 83 9.10 -2.32 4.62
N TRP A 84 8.47 -2.81 3.55
CA TRP A 84 7.68 -1.94 2.66
C TRP A 84 6.40 -1.45 3.34
N SER A 85 5.85 -2.21 4.28
CA SER A 85 4.71 -1.76 5.09
C SER A 85 5.10 -0.67 6.09
N ILE A 86 6.24 -0.80 6.76
CA ILE A 86 6.75 0.25 7.66
C ILE A 86 6.98 1.53 6.87
N ILE A 87 7.61 1.45 5.70
CA ILE A 87 7.85 2.62 4.85
C ILE A 87 6.53 3.22 4.39
N GLY A 88 5.64 2.45 3.75
CA GLY A 88 4.39 2.97 3.21
C GLY A 88 3.44 3.52 4.28
N ARG A 89 3.20 2.74 5.35
CA ARG A 89 2.29 3.12 6.44
C ARG A 89 2.90 4.20 7.32
N GLY A 90 4.19 4.11 7.62
CA GLY A 90 4.91 5.12 8.37
C GLY A 90 4.87 6.47 7.65
N LEU A 91 5.23 6.51 6.37
CA LEU A 91 5.14 7.75 5.58
C LEU A 91 3.75 8.37 5.63
N ARG A 92 2.70 7.57 5.46
CA ARG A 92 1.32 8.07 5.50
C ARG A 92 0.93 8.61 6.87
N PHE A 93 1.07 7.81 7.92
CA PHE A 93 0.56 8.17 9.25
C PHE A 93 1.38 9.28 9.90
N PHE A 94 2.70 9.33 9.65
CA PHE A 94 3.51 10.44 10.11
C PHE A 94 3.24 11.72 9.33
N LEU A 95 2.92 11.63 8.03
CA LEU A 95 2.46 12.79 7.26
C LEU A 95 1.14 13.34 7.80
N GLU A 96 0.14 12.47 8.00
CA GLU A 96 -1.15 12.85 8.59
C GLU A 96 -0.94 13.49 9.99
N ALA A 97 -0.11 12.88 10.85
CA ALA A 97 0.18 13.43 12.16
C ALA A 97 0.97 14.75 12.11
N ALA A 98 1.88 14.93 11.16
CA ALA A 98 2.62 16.18 10.98
C ALA A 98 1.68 17.32 10.56
N ILE A 99 0.74 17.05 9.66
CA ILE A 99 -0.29 18.02 9.26
C ILE A 99 -1.16 18.41 10.46
N ILE A 100 -1.58 17.43 11.26
CA ILE A 100 -2.38 17.68 12.47
C ILE A 100 -1.61 18.55 13.48
N VAL A 101 -0.34 18.22 13.73
CA VAL A 101 0.50 19.00 14.64
C VAL A 101 0.73 20.43 14.12
N ALA A 102 0.88 20.61 12.81
CA ALA A 102 1.12 21.92 12.21
C ALA A 102 -0.13 22.82 12.19
N LEU A 103 -1.32 22.24 11.98
CA LEU A 103 -2.58 22.99 11.81
C LEU A 103 -3.42 23.08 13.09
N GLY A 104 -3.14 22.25 14.11
CA GLY A 104 -3.89 22.23 15.37
C GLY A 104 -5.39 22.03 15.14
N ASP A 105 -6.23 22.87 15.74
CA ASP A 105 -7.70 22.77 15.66
C ASP A 105 -8.26 22.91 14.23
N LYS A 106 -7.48 23.51 13.32
CA LYS A 106 -7.86 23.63 11.90
C LYS A 106 -7.58 22.36 11.10
N ALA A 107 -6.88 21.38 11.68
CA ALA A 107 -6.48 20.18 10.97
C ALA A 107 -7.68 19.32 10.55
N MET A 108 -8.65 19.12 11.45
CA MET A 108 -9.81 18.28 11.18
C MET A 108 -10.67 18.79 10.02
N PRO A 109 -11.13 20.07 10.01
CA PRO A 109 -11.87 20.60 8.86
C PRO A 109 -11.03 20.63 7.58
N PHE A 110 -9.74 20.93 7.68
CA PHE A 110 -8.84 20.87 6.52
C PHE A 110 -8.75 19.45 5.93
N ILE A 111 -8.58 18.44 6.77
CA ILE A 111 -8.50 17.04 6.31
C ILE A 111 -9.83 16.65 5.69
N GLU A 112 -10.97 16.89 6.34
CA GLU A 112 -12.28 16.47 5.82
C GLU A 112 -12.61 17.12 4.46
N GLU A 113 -12.33 18.42 4.32
CA GLU A 113 -12.61 19.17 3.09
C GLU A 113 -11.64 18.82 1.96
N ASN A 114 -10.38 18.50 2.29
CA ASN A 114 -9.33 18.27 1.30
C ASN A 114 -8.96 16.80 1.11
N PHE A 115 -9.51 15.85 1.86
CA PHE A 115 -9.10 14.43 1.81
C PHE A 115 -9.22 13.84 0.40
N ALA A 116 -10.33 14.14 -0.28
CA ALA A 116 -10.58 13.71 -1.65
C ALA A 116 -9.59 14.35 -2.63
N MET A 117 -9.31 15.66 -2.49
CA MET A 117 -8.37 16.38 -3.34
C MET A 117 -6.93 15.93 -3.10
N LEU A 118 -6.50 15.81 -1.85
CA LEU A 118 -5.19 15.25 -1.45
C LEU A 118 -5.00 13.85 -2.01
N THR A 119 -6.04 13.02 -1.93
CA THR A 119 -6.08 11.67 -2.52
C THR A 119 -5.86 11.69 -4.03
N ILE A 120 -6.57 12.56 -4.76
CA ILE A 120 -6.44 12.69 -6.22
C ILE A 120 -5.05 13.22 -6.59
N ILE A 121 -4.58 14.28 -5.94
CA ILE A 121 -3.25 14.88 -6.20
C ILE A 121 -2.17 13.82 -6.01
N LEU A 122 -2.22 13.07 -4.92
CA LEU A 122 -1.23 12.02 -4.63
C LEU A 122 -1.27 10.91 -5.68
N GLY A 123 -2.46 10.51 -6.14
CA GLY A 123 -2.62 9.58 -7.27
C GLY A 123 -2.02 10.11 -8.57
N VAL A 124 -2.29 11.38 -8.90
CA VAL A 124 -1.73 12.05 -10.09
C VAL A 124 -0.20 12.13 -10.01
N VAL A 125 0.37 12.50 -8.86
CA VAL A 125 1.83 12.57 -8.66
C VAL A 125 2.48 11.20 -8.87
N VAL A 126 1.88 10.11 -8.35
CA VAL A 126 2.39 8.75 -8.56
C VAL A 126 2.35 8.36 -10.04
N ILE A 127 1.26 8.67 -10.74
CA ILE A 127 1.11 8.38 -12.18
C ILE A 127 2.14 9.17 -12.99
N PHE A 128 2.25 10.49 -12.76
CA PHE A 128 3.22 11.33 -13.47
C PHE A 128 4.66 10.92 -13.18
N GLY A 129 4.99 10.62 -11.91
CA GLY A 129 6.31 10.10 -11.54
C GLY A 129 6.66 8.81 -12.29
N TYR A 130 5.69 7.90 -12.45
CA TYR A 130 5.86 6.69 -13.24
C TYR A 130 6.04 6.98 -14.74
N LEU A 131 5.24 7.89 -15.31
CA LEU A 131 5.34 8.27 -16.73
C LEU A 131 6.70 8.90 -17.06
N ILE A 132 7.20 9.78 -16.20
CA ILE A 132 8.54 10.38 -16.33
C ILE A 132 9.61 9.30 -16.25
N TYR A 133 9.54 8.41 -15.26
CA TYR A 133 10.46 7.28 -15.15
C TYR A 133 10.45 6.40 -16.42
N ALA A 134 9.26 6.09 -16.94
CA ALA A 134 9.10 5.28 -18.15
C ALA A 134 9.68 5.98 -19.40
N TYR A 135 9.46 7.29 -19.54
CA TYR A 135 10.03 8.10 -20.62
C TYR A 135 11.56 8.12 -20.57
N LEU A 136 12.14 8.41 -19.40
CA LEU A 136 13.59 8.43 -19.21
C LEU A 136 14.24 7.05 -19.43
N LYS A 137 13.58 5.98 -19.02
CA LYS A 137 14.05 4.60 -19.25
C LYS A 137 14.02 4.23 -20.73
N ARG A 138 13.03 4.71 -21.49
CA ARG A 138 12.91 4.48 -22.93
C ARG A 138 13.97 5.25 -23.71
N SER A 139 14.27 6.49 -23.30
CA SER A 139 15.31 7.34 -23.90
C SER A 139 16.74 6.84 -23.66
N LYS A 140 17.02 6.07 -22.61
CA LYS A 140 18.34 5.43 -22.38
C LYS A 140 18.57 4.14 -23.18
N LYS A 141 17.53 3.63 -23.85
CA LYS A 141 17.56 2.36 -24.60
C LYS A 141 17.56 2.58 -26.13
N ALA A 142 17.44 3.83 -26.57
CA ALA A 142 17.62 4.30 -27.94
C ALA A 142 19.01 4.96 -28.03
#